data_AF-A0A6J4I9T7-F1
#
_entry.id   AF-A0A6J4I9T7-F1
#
_cell.length_a   1.000
_cell.length_b   1.000
_cell.length_c   1.000
_cell.angle_alpha   90.00
_cell.angle_beta   90.00
_cell.angle_gamma   90.00
#
_symmetry.space_group_name_H-M   'P 1'
#
loop_
_entity.id
_entity.type
_entity.pdbx_description
1 polymer ?
#
loop_
_entity_poly.entity_id
_entity_poly.type
_entity_poly.pdbx_seq_one_letter_code
_entity_poly.pdbx_strand_id
1 'polypeptide(L)'
;MRSTAPRVPVLLVAANLVTLAVTLAVNALANALPLNGRTTGEISDGFPNLFAPAGYVFAIWGPIYLGLTAFAVWQLTHAGRRGHAVVDVGWWFALSNIANALWIVFWHLGRFPATMAAMLVVLVSLCAIAARLGPPRAARSAAERWLVYLPFSVYLGWISVATIANAGVFLLDLGWNGAPLSPAAWTLMLLAVSSALGAWLLLRRGDLAYLAVLVWAFIGIWAKQSGVSGTSAASGTPGVPSVAYGALAAAGVLAALAVWRAVDGRRSGPAGRGARSLAPGT
;
A
#
# COMPACT_ATOMS: atom_id res chain seq x y z
N MET A 1 31.13 6.80 21.02
CA MET A 1 30.00 7.47 21.70
C MET A 1 28.77 6.57 21.64
N ARG A 2 28.25 6.09 22.78
CA ARG A 2 26.98 5.36 22.81
C ARG A 2 25.86 6.37 22.58
N SER A 3 25.31 6.43 21.37
CA SER A 3 24.10 7.19 21.07
C SER A 3 23.01 6.72 22.04
N THR A 4 22.63 7.56 23.00
CA THR A 4 21.52 7.27 23.90
C THR A 4 20.25 7.17 23.07
N ALA A 5 19.53 6.06 23.19
CA ALA A 5 18.27 5.88 22.50
C ALA A 5 17.30 7.03 22.87
N PRO A 6 16.65 7.69 21.89
CA PRO A 6 15.72 8.77 22.17
C PRO A 6 14.54 8.23 22.99
N ARG A 7 14.05 9.02 23.94
CA ARG A 7 12.83 8.68 24.68
C ARG A 7 11.62 9.04 23.83
N VAL A 8 10.76 8.06 23.57
CA VAL A 8 9.49 8.31 22.87
C VAL A 8 8.57 9.16 23.76
N PRO A 9 8.04 10.30 23.27
CA PRO A 9 7.09 11.11 24.04
C PRO A 9 5.78 10.36 24.31
N VAL A 10 5.26 10.42 25.54
CA VAL A 10 3.98 9.79 25.91
C VAL A 10 2.83 10.34 25.06
N LEU A 11 2.83 11.64 24.79
CA LEU A 11 1.83 12.30 23.95
C LEU A 11 1.79 11.73 22.52
N LEU A 12 2.95 11.41 21.94
CA LEU A 12 3.03 10.81 20.62
C LEU A 12 2.38 9.42 20.60
N VAL A 13 2.67 8.58 21.60
CA VAL A 13 2.09 7.24 21.71
C VAL A 13 0.58 7.33 21.91
N ALA A 14 0.11 8.22 22.78
CA ALA A 14 -1.31 8.46 22.99
C ALA A 14 -2.01 8.91 21.70
N ALA A 15 -1.42 9.86 20.96
CA ALA A 15 -1.96 10.32 19.68
C ALA A 15 -2.01 9.19 18.64
N ASN A 16 -0.96 8.37 18.53
CA ASN A 16 -0.93 7.22 17.62
C ASN A 16 -2.04 6.21 17.94
N LEU A 17 -2.25 5.90 19.22
CA LEU A 17 -3.30 4.98 19.65
C LEU A 17 -4.70 5.52 19.39
N VAL A 18 -4.96 6.77 19.79
CA VAL A 18 -6.28 7.41 19.64
C VAL A 18 -6.63 7.58 18.17
N THR A 19 -5.71 8.10 17.36
CA THR A 19 -5.98 8.30 15.93
C THR A 19 -6.20 6.97 15.21
N LEU A 20 -5.42 5.93 15.51
CA LEU A 20 -5.65 4.60 14.94
C LEU A 20 -7.01 4.04 15.37
N ALA A 21 -7.37 4.14 16.65
CA ALA A 21 -8.66 3.66 17.15
C ALA A 21 -9.83 4.35 16.44
N VAL A 22 -9.75 5.66 16.21
CA VAL A 22 -10.74 6.41 15.43
C VAL A 22 -10.79 5.90 13.99
N THR A 23 -9.65 5.72 13.32
CA THR A 23 -9.61 5.19 11.95
C THR A 23 -10.25 3.81 11.84
N LEU A 24 -9.94 2.90 12.77
CA LEU A 24 -10.53 1.56 12.83
C LEU A 24 -12.03 1.62 13.05
N ALA A 25 -12.51 2.49 13.95
CA ALA A 25 -13.94 2.67 14.21
C ALA A 25 -14.68 3.22 12.97
N VAL A 26 -14.11 4.23 12.31
CA VAL A 26 -14.68 4.80 11.07
C VAL A 26 -14.72 3.76 9.95
N ASN A 27 -13.65 2.97 9.80
CA ASN A 27 -13.62 1.89 8.81
C ASN A 27 -14.61 0.77 9.12
N ALA A 28 -14.74 0.37 10.39
CA ALA A 28 -15.71 -0.61 10.82
C ALA A 28 -17.14 -0.11 10.55
N LEU A 29 -17.45 1.14 10.89
CA LEU A 29 -18.74 1.76 10.56
C LEU A 29 -18.98 1.73 9.04
N ALA A 30 -18.02 2.17 8.24
CA ALA A 30 -18.15 2.21 6.78
C ALA A 30 -18.45 0.85 6.10
N ASN A 31 -18.14 -0.27 6.76
CA ASN A 31 -18.40 -1.62 6.23
C ASN A 31 -19.55 -2.35 6.95
N ALA A 32 -19.74 -2.12 8.26
CA ALA A 32 -20.78 -2.80 9.07
C ALA A 32 -22.10 -2.02 9.09
N LEU A 33 -22.03 -0.69 9.10
CA LEU A 33 -23.16 0.23 9.02
C LEU A 33 -22.93 1.07 7.75
N PRO A 34 -23.09 0.49 6.55
CA PRO A 34 -22.62 1.07 5.30
C PRO A 34 -23.03 2.55 5.27
N LEU A 35 -22.03 3.41 5.46
CA LEU A 35 -22.26 4.84 5.56
C LEU A 35 -22.86 5.23 4.22
N ASN A 36 -24.04 5.86 4.22
CA ASN A 36 -24.77 6.16 2.98
C ASN A 36 -25.25 4.91 2.19
N GLY A 37 -25.45 3.76 2.85
CA GLY A 37 -26.07 2.55 2.29
C GLY A 37 -25.23 1.76 1.29
N ARG A 38 -23.95 2.11 1.10
CA ARG A 38 -23.01 1.43 0.20
C ARG A 38 -21.68 1.15 0.91
N THR A 39 -21.00 0.09 0.52
CA THR A 39 -19.62 -0.19 0.96
C THR A 39 -18.61 0.60 0.13
N THR A 40 -17.38 0.70 0.64
CA THR A 40 -16.27 1.35 -0.08
C THR A 40 -16.03 0.74 -1.47
N GLY A 41 -16.12 -0.59 -1.57
CA GLY A 41 -15.98 -1.33 -2.83
C GLY A 41 -17.12 -1.05 -3.81
N GLU A 42 -18.37 -1.04 -3.32
CA GLU A 42 -19.54 -0.74 -4.15
C GLU A 42 -19.53 0.70 -4.70
N ILE A 43 -19.01 1.67 -3.94
CA ILE A 43 -18.80 3.03 -4.45
C ILE A 43 -17.78 2.99 -5.60
N SER A 44 -16.66 2.29 -5.42
CA SER A 44 -15.63 2.13 -6.47
C SER A 44 -16.17 1.44 -7.72
N ASP A 45 -17.05 0.45 -7.57
CA ASP A 45 -17.65 -0.29 -8.68
C ASP A 45 -18.70 0.54 -9.44
N GLY A 46 -19.19 1.63 -8.85
CA GLY A 46 -20.09 2.58 -9.51
C GLY A 46 -19.42 3.45 -10.58
N PHE A 47 -18.08 3.43 -10.68
CA PHE A 47 -17.33 4.21 -11.66
C PHE A 47 -16.74 3.30 -12.74
N PRO A 48 -16.76 3.70 -14.03
CA PRO A 48 -16.13 2.96 -15.13
C PRO A 48 -14.59 3.12 -15.12
N ASN A 49 -13.96 2.89 -13.96
CA ASN A 49 -12.52 2.96 -13.78
C ASN A 49 -11.88 1.59 -13.99
N LEU A 50 -11.27 1.38 -15.16
CA LEU A 50 -10.61 0.12 -15.53
C LEU A 50 -9.38 -0.23 -14.66
N PHE A 51 -8.79 0.75 -13.96
CA PHE A 51 -7.70 0.53 -13.01
C PHE A 51 -8.20 0.05 -11.63
N ALA A 52 -9.49 0.18 -11.33
CA ALA A 52 -10.04 -0.31 -10.06
C ALA A 52 -9.98 -1.86 -10.03
N PRO A 53 -9.43 -2.47 -8.97
CA PRO A 53 -9.36 -3.92 -8.86
C PRO A 53 -10.72 -4.52 -8.45
N ALA A 54 -10.84 -5.86 -8.48
CA ALA A 54 -12.01 -6.58 -7.98
C ALA A 54 -12.28 -6.30 -6.49
N GLY A 55 -13.55 -6.35 -6.07
CA GLY A 55 -13.97 -5.99 -4.69
C GLY A 55 -13.23 -6.74 -3.57
N TYR A 56 -12.88 -8.02 -3.76
CA TYR A 56 -12.14 -8.80 -2.76
C TYR A 56 -10.75 -8.21 -2.44
N VAL A 57 -10.18 -7.42 -3.34
CA VAL A 57 -8.83 -6.85 -3.22
C VAL A 57 -8.77 -5.84 -2.08
N PHE A 58 -9.89 -5.21 -1.75
CA PHE A 58 -10.04 -4.34 -0.59
C PHE A 58 -9.90 -5.08 0.76
N ALA A 59 -9.93 -6.42 0.79
CA ALA A 59 -9.63 -7.20 1.99
C ALA A 59 -8.21 -6.95 2.53
N ILE A 60 -7.31 -6.38 1.72
CA ILE A 60 -5.96 -5.94 2.15
C ILE A 60 -5.98 -4.95 3.32
N TRP A 61 -7.09 -4.22 3.53
CA TRP A 61 -7.26 -3.38 4.71
C TRP A 61 -7.18 -4.17 6.02
N GLY A 62 -7.62 -5.43 6.04
CA GLY A 62 -7.50 -6.31 7.22
C GLY A 62 -6.04 -6.49 7.66
N PRO A 63 -5.16 -7.04 6.81
CA PRO A 63 -3.72 -7.14 7.09
C PRO A 63 -3.05 -5.81 7.42
N ILE A 64 -3.42 -4.71 6.74
CA ILE A 64 -2.90 -3.37 7.04
C ILE A 64 -3.26 -2.98 8.48
N TYR A 65 -4.54 -3.01 8.84
CA TYR A 65 -5.00 -2.61 10.17
C TYR A 65 -4.49 -3.52 11.28
N LEU A 66 -4.36 -4.83 11.01
CA LEU A 66 -3.71 -5.75 11.93
C LEU A 66 -2.25 -5.36 12.17
N GLY A 67 -1.50 -5.08 11.11
CA GLY A 67 -0.10 -4.65 11.21
C GLY A 67 0.06 -3.31 11.94
N LEU A 68 -0.80 -2.32 11.64
CA LEU A 68 -0.79 -1.02 12.30
C LEU A 68 -1.19 -1.12 13.78
N THR A 69 -2.11 -2.02 14.12
CA THR A 69 -2.50 -2.30 15.52
C THR A 69 -1.34 -2.98 16.26
N ALA A 70 -0.69 -3.95 15.63
CA ALA A 70 0.49 -4.61 16.20
C ALA A 70 1.63 -3.61 16.45
N PHE A 71 1.87 -2.68 15.51
CA PHE A 71 2.78 -1.55 15.71
C PHE A 71 2.37 -0.67 16.91
N ALA A 72 1.11 -0.28 16.98
CA ALA A 72 0.58 0.58 18.04
C ALA A 72 0.72 -0.05 19.44
N VAL A 73 0.44 -1.34 19.56
CA VAL A 73 0.65 -2.10 20.81
C VAL A 73 2.15 -2.23 21.12
N TRP A 74 2.99 -2.49 20.11
CA TRP A 74 4.44 -2.61 20.31
C TRP A 74 5.07 -1.32 20.87
N GLN A 75 4.55 -0.14 20.52
CA GLN A 75 4.99 1.15 21.08
C GLN A 75 4.81 1.23 22.62
N LEU A 76 3.93 0.42 23.21
CA LEU A 76 3.72 0.36 24.66
C LEU A 76 4.81 -0.44 25.39
N THR A 77 5.52 -1.32 24.69
CA THR A 77 6.54 -2.19 25.28
C THR A 77 7.82 -1.42 25.62
N HIS A 78 8.65 -2.00 26.49
CA HIS A 78 9.95 -1.42 26.82
C HIS A 78 10.85 -1.24 25.59
N ALA A 79 10.82 -2.21 24.66
CA ALA A 79 11.57 -2.17 23.42
C ALA A 79 11.09 -1.05 22.48
N GLY A 80 9.77 -0.90 22.32
CA GLY A 80 9.18 0.17 21.50
C GLY A 80 9.47 1.57 22.05
N ARG A 81 9.32 1.77 23.37
CA ARG A 81 9.54 3.09 24.03
C ARG A 81 10.97 3.61 23.98
N ARG A 82 11.94 2.74 23.68
CA ARG A 82 13.37 3.06 23.55
C ARG A 82 13.89 2.89 22.11
N GLY A 83 13.03 2.52 21.16
CA GLY A 83 13.41 2.31 19.77
C GLY A 83 13.40 3.61 18.98
N HIS A 84 14.39 3.80 18.11
CA HIS A 84 14.39 4.91 17.15
C HIS A 84 13.21 4.85 16.17
N ALA A 85 12.79 3.64 15.81
CA ALA A 85 11.73 3.40 14.83
C ALA A 85 10.41 4.10 15.17
N VAL A 86 10.03 4.18 16.46
CA VAL A 86 8.79 4.85 16.88
C VAL A 86 8.89 6.37 16.69
N VAL A 87 10.07 6.94 16.94
CA VAL A 87 10.33 8.37 16.71
C VAL A 87 10.37 8.69 15.22
N ASP A 88 10.98 7.81 14.43
CA ASP A 88 11.10 7.94 12.97
C ASP A 88 9.72 7.91 12.30
N VAL A 89 8.84 7.00 12.74
CA VAL A 89 7.42 6.97 12.34
C VAL A 89 6.72 8.23 12.84
N GLY A 90 6.83 8.53 14.14
CA GLY A 90 6.45 9.80 14.72
C GLY A 90 5.01 10.24 14.42
N TRP A 91 4.83 11.56 14.34
CA TRP A 91 3.55 12.22 14.10
C TRP A 91 2.97 11.98 12.70
N TRP A 92 3.78 11.50 11.75
CA TRP A 92 3.30 11.14 10.42
C TRP A 92 2.30 9.99 10.47
N PHE A 93 2.42 9.08 11.45
CA PHE A 93 1.44 8.01 11.61
C PHE A 93 0.08 8.56 12.06
N ALA A 94 0.06 9.40 13.09
CA ALA A 94 -1.16 10.08 13.53
C ALA A 94 -1.81 10.90 12.40
N LEU A 95 -1.01 11.66 11.63
CA LEU A 95 -1.50 12.39 10.46
C LEU A 95 -2.10 11.45 9.40
N SER A 96 -1.44 10.33 9.10
CA SER A 96 -1.94 9.34 8.15
C SER A 96 -3.25 8.69 8.60
N ASN A 97 -3.42 8.44 9.90
CA ASN A 97 -4.64 7.87 10.47
C ASN A 97 -5.81 8.84 10.34
N ILE A 98 -5.60 10.11 10.72
CA ILE A 98 -6.62 11.17 10.61
C ILE A 98 -7.01 11.35 9.14
N ALA A 99 -6.04 11.48 8.24
CA ALA A 99 -6.30 11.64 6.82
C ALA A 99 -7.02 10.41 6.22
N ASN A 100 -6.69 9.20 6.67
CA ASN A 100 -7.38 7.98 6.25
C ASN A 100 -8.84 7.94 6.73
N ALA A 101 -9.10 8.31 7.98
CA ALA A 101 -10.47 8.39 8.50
C ALA A 101 -11.30 9.43 7.73
N LEU A 102 -10.74 10.60 7.45
CA LEU A 102 -11.37 11.64 6.63
C LEU A 102 -11.60 11.18 5.20
N TRP A 103 -10.65 10.46 4.61
CA TRP A 103 -10.81 9.88 3.28
C TRP A 103 -12.04 8.96 3.22
N ILE A 104 -12.23 8.08 4.20
CA ILE A 104 -13.40 7.20 4.27
C ILE A 104 -14.68 8.03 4.31
N VAL A 105 -14.76 9.03 5.20
CA VAL A 105 -15.95 9.88 5.31
C VAL A 105 -16.24 10.60 3.99
N PHE A 106 -15.25 11.26 3.38
CA PHE A 106 -15.46 11.97 2.12
C PHE A 106 -15.82 11.04 0.96
N TRP A 107 -15.29 9.82 0.94
CA TRP A 107 -15.59 8.82 -0.08
C TRP A 107 -17.05 8.41 -0.03
N HIS A 108 -17.56 8.14 1.17
CA HIS A 108 -18.96 7.78 1.39
C HIS A 108 -19.94 8.95 1.18
N LEU A 109 -19.47 10.19 1.34
CA LEU A 109 -20.22 11.41 1.02
C LEU A 109 -20.12 11.83 -0.47
N GLY A 110 -19.39 11.08 -1.30
CA GLY A 110 -19.19 11.42 -2.72
C GLY A 110 -18.41 12.72 -2.96
N ARG A 111 -17.60 13.17 -1.98
CA ARG A 111 -16.81 14.40 -2.07
C ARG A 111 -15.42 14.11 -2.65
N PHE A 112 -15.36 13.63 -3.90
CA PHE A 112 -14.13 13.11 -4.50
C PHE A 112 -12.92 14.05 -4.52
N PRO A 113 -13.05 15.38 -4.74
CA PRO A 113 -11.92 16.30 -4.60
C PRO A 113 -11.28 16.26 -3.19
N ALA A 114 -12.12 16.17 -2.16
CA ALA A 114 -11.67 16.06 -0.76
C ALA A 114 -11.04 14.69 -0.49
N THR A 115 -11.54 13.62 -1.15
CA THR A 115 -10.91 12.30 -1.07
C THR A 115 -9.50 12.33 -1.66
N MET A 116 -9.30 13.01 -2.79
CA MET A 116 -7.99 13.12 -3.41
C MET A 116 -7.01 13.87 -2.49
N ALA A 117 -7.44 14.98 -1.90
CA ALA A 117 -6.62 15.72 -0.93
C ALA A 117 -6.24 14.86 0.29
N ALA A 118 -7.21 14.16 0.89
CA ALA A 118 -6.94 13.26 2.02
C ALA A 118 -6.00 12.11 1.64
N MET A 119 -6.19 11.50 0.47
CA MET A 119 -5.34 10.43 -0.06
C MET A 119 -3.89 10.89 -0.24
N LEU A 120 -3.68 12.10 -0.77
CA LEU A 120 -2.34 12.69 -0.91
C LEU A 120 -1.68 12.92 0.46
N VAL A 121 -2.44 13.36 1.48
CA VAL A 121 -1.90 13.52 2.84
C VAL A 121 -1.48 12.16 3.42
N VAL A 122 -2.25 11.09 3.21
CA VAL A 122 -1.85 9.73 3.62
C VAL A 122 -0.56 9.31 2.89
N LEU A 123 -0.51 9.48 1.57
CA LEU A 123 0.64 9.11 0.75
C LEU A 123 1.91 9.85 1.16
N VAL A 124 1.84 11.17 1.33
CA VAL A 124 2.97 12.00 1.79
C VAL A 124 3.44 11.56 3.17
N SER A 125 2.50 11.28 4.08
CA SER A 125 2.84 10.80 5.43
C SER A 125 3.59 9.47 5.39
N LEU A 126 3.14 8.52 4.57
CA LEU A 126 3.79 7.21 4.43
C LEU A 126 5.14 7.29 3.71
N CYS A 127 5.27 8.17 2.71
CA CYS A 127 6.55 8.48 2.10
C CYS A 127 7.54 9.09 3.10
N ALA A 128 7.08 9.99 3.98
CA ALA A 128 7.89 10.57 5.04
C ALA A 128 8.33 9.51 6.07
N ILE A 129 7.42 8.62 6.48
CA ILE A 129 7.73 7.48 7.36
C ILE A 129 8.79 6.58 6.70
N ALA A 130 8.59 6.20 5.45
CA ALA A 130 9.54 5.37 4.72
C ALA A 130 10.90 6.07 4.58
N ALA A 131 10.94 7.36 4.28
CA ALA A 131 12.18 8.13 4.18
C ALA A 131 12.95 8.15 5.51
N ARG A 132 12.26 8.35 6.63
CA ARG A 132 12.86 8.39 7.98
C ARG A 132 13.34 7.04 8.47
N LEU A 133 12.55 5.98 8.25
CA LEU A 133 12.93 4.62 8.62
C LEU A 133 14.10 4.08 7.78
N GLY A 134 14.23 4.52 6.52
CA GLY A 134 15.19 3.94 5.59
C GLY A 134 14.78 2.55 5.08
N PRO A 135 15.66 1.83 4.36
CA PRO A 135 15.29 0.58 3.68
C PRO A 135 15.00 -0.54 4.70
N PRO A 136 14.09 -1.50 4.42
CA PRO A 136 13.74 -2.58 5.36
C PRO A 136 14.90 -3.42 5.89
N ARG A 137 16.02 -3.51 5.15
CA ARG A 137 17.25 -4.15 5.61
C ARG A 137 17.94 -3.44 6.78
N ALA A 138 17.60 -2.18 7.06
CA ALA A 138 18.12 -1.38 8.16
C ALA A 138 17.42 -1.65 9.51
N ALA A 139 16.37 -2.49 9.53
CA ALA A 139 15.71 -2.90 10.76
C ALA A 139 16.71 -3.48 11.76
N ARG A 140 16.70 -2.97 13.00
CA ARG A 140 17.68 -3.30 14.05
C ARG A 140 17.33 -4.57 14.83
N SER A 141 16.10 -5.04 14.69
CA SER A 141 15.61 -6.27 15.33
C SER A 141 14.53 -6.94 14.51
N ALA A 142 14.23 -8.20 14.82
CA ALA A 142 13.10 -8.91 14.24
C ALA A 142 11.78 -8.20 14.57
N ALA A 143 11.62 -7.69 15.80
CA ALA A 143 10.45 -6.93 16.21
C ALA A 143 10.27 -5.68 15.33
N GLU A 144 11.32 -4.87 15.11
CA GLU A 144 11.23 -3.71 14.21
C GLU A 144 10.84 -4.13 12.78
N ARG A 145 11.44 -5.20 12.26
CA ARG A 145 11.15 -5.69 10.91
C ARG A 145 9.67 -6.06 10.73
N TRP A 146 9.11 -6.82 11.66
CA TRP A 146 7.76 -7.37 11.57
C TRP A 146 6.67 -6.40 12.05
N LEU A 147 6.97 -5.55 13.03
CA LEU A 147 5.99 -4.66 13.68
C LEU A 147 6.10 -3.22 13.21
N VAL A 148 7.12 -2.84 12.44
CA VAL A 148 7.27 -1.49 11.90
C VAL A 148 7.41 -1.54 10.39
N TYR A 149 8.52 -2.08 9.89
CA TYR A 149 8.83 -2.00 8.46
C TYR A 149 7.78 -2.71 7.61
N LEU A 150 7.43 -3.96 7.94
CA LEU A 150 6.44 -4.71 7.17
C LEU A 150 5.07 -4.01 7.10
N PRO A 151 4.41 -3.62 8.22
CA PRO A 151 3.13 -2.91 8.17
C PRO A 151 3.16 -1.63 7.34
N PHE A 152 4.17 -0.78 7.52
CA PHE A 152 4.26 0.49 6.80
C PHE A 152 4.62 0.31 5.32
N SER A 153 5.40 -0.71 4.97
CA SER A 153 5.67 -1.08 3.56
C SER A 153 4.42 -1.58 2.85
N VAL A 154 3.63 -2.44 3.51
CA VAL A 154 2.34 -2.92 2.97
C VAL A 154 1.37 -1.74 2.82
N TYR A 155 1.28 -0.88 3.83
CA TYR A 155 0.38 0.27 3.80
C TYR A 155 0.76 1.27 2.69
N LEU A 156 2.05 1.59 2.54
CA LEU A 156 2.54 2.44 1.46
C LEU A 156 2.27 1.83 0.08
N GLY A 157 2.49 0.52 -0.08
CA GLY A 157 2.18 -0.20 -1.33
C GLY A 157 0.71 -0.07 -1.72
N TRP A 158 -0.18 -0.24 -0.75
CA TRP A 158 -1.62 -0.13 -0.99
C TRP A 158 -2.04 1.31 -1.32
N ILE A 159 -1.56 2.29 -0.55
CA ILE A 159 -1.91 3.69 -0.77
C ILE A 159 -1.39 4.19 -2.12
N SER A 160 -0.25 3.71 -2.63
CA SER A 160 0.20 4.01 -3.99
C SER A 160 -0.84 3.60 -5.04
N VAL A 161 -1.36 2.37 -4.95
CA VAL A 161 -2.39 1.86 -5.87
C VAL A 161 -3.72 2.60 -5.68
N ALA A 162 -4.14 2.76 -4.42
CA ALA A 162 -5.40 3.41 -4.08
C ALA A 162 -5.41 4.88 -4.52
N THR A 163 -4.27 5.57 -4.48
CA THR A 163 -4.14 6.95 -4.98
C THR A 163 -4.44 7.03 -6.47
N ILE A 164 -3.93 6.08 -7.27
CA ILE A 164 -4.18 6.05 -8.71
C ILE A 164 -5.65 5.74 -9.01
N ALA A 165 -6.24 4.77 -8.30
CA ALA A 165 -7.66 4.45 -8.44
C ALA A 165 -8.55 5.63 -8.03
N ASN A 166 -8.22 6.30 -6.93
CA ASN A 166 -8.95 7.47 -6.42
C ASN A 166 -8.86 8.66 -7.39
N ALA A 167 -7.68 8.92 -7.97
CA ALA A 167 -7.51 9.93 -9.02
C ALA A 167 -8.38 9.64 -10.24
N GLY A 168 -8.49 8.38 -10.67
CA GLY A 168 -9.39 7.99 -11.76
C GLY A 168 -10.85 8.33 -11.47
N VAL A 169 -11.33 8.05 -10.25
CA VAL A 169 -12.70 8.42 -9.83
C VAL A 169 -12.88 9.94 -9.76
N PHE A 170 -11.91 10.66 -9.20
CA PHE A 170 -11.95 12.11 -9.13
C PHE A 170 -11.99 12.77 -10.52
N LEU A 171 -11.22 12.27 -11.49
CA LEU A 171 -11.26 12.80 -12.86
C LEU A 171 -12.59 12.50 -13.56
N LEU A 172 -13.16 11.31 -13.34
CA LEU A 172 -14.48 10.96 -13.85
C LEU A 172 -15.59 11.85 -13.24
N ASP A 173 -15.49 12.16 -11.95
CA ASP A 173 -16.40 13.08 -11.24
C ASP A 173 -16.34 14.51 -11.83
N LEU A 174 -15.16 14.95 -12.26
CA LEU A 174 -14.99 16.22 -13.00
C LEU A 174 -15.50 16.18 -14.46
N GLY A 175 -16.03 15.04 -14.92
CA GLY A 175 -16.51 14.86 -16.29
C GLY A 175 -15.41 14.62 -17.32
N TRP A 176 -14.17 14.33 -16.91
CA TRP A 176 -13.11 13.98 -17.85
C TRP A 176 -13.37 12.60 -18.47
N ASN A 177 -13.37 12.54 -19.80
CA ASN A 177 -13.71 11.35 -20.58
C ASN A 177 -12.49 10.55 -21.05
N GLY A 178 -11.28 10.92 -20.61
CA GLY A 178 -10.04 10.24 -21.00
C GLY A 178 -9.34 10.83 -22.23
N ALA A 179 -9.87 11.84 -22.93
CA ALA A 179 -9.16 12.39 -24.09
C ALA A 179 -7.73 12.90 -23.73
N PRO A 180 -6.70 12.65 -24.57
CA PRO A 180 -6.76 12.07 -25.93
C PRO A 180 -6.62 10.54 -26.02
N LEU A 181 -6.33 9.83 -24.93
CA LEU A 181 -6.13 8.38 -24.94
C LEU A 181 -7.43 7.62 -24.67
N SER A 182 -7.53 6.36 -25.11
CA SER A 182 -8.64 5.51 -24.68
C SER A 182 -8.52 5.17 -23.18
N PRO A 183 -9.62 4.88 -22.48
CA PRO A 183 -9.57 4.40 -21.09
C PRO A 183 -8.62 3.21 -20.89
N ALA A 184 -8.61 2.28 -21.85
CA ALA A 184 -7.70 1.14 -21.85
C ALA A 184 -6.22 1.56 -21.94
N ALA A 185 -5.89 2.51 -22.83
CA ALA A 185 -4.55 3.04 -22.97
C ALA A 185 -4.10 3.77 -21.69
N TRP A 186 -4.97 4.56 -21.06
CA TRP A 186 -4.68 5.16 -19.75
C TRP A 186 -4.37 4.09 -18.69
N THR A 187 -5.20 3.06 -18.58
CA THR A 187 -4.99 2.01 -17.58
C THR A 187 -3.69 1.25 -17.83
N LEU A 188 -3.36 0.91 -19.07
CA LEU A 188 -2.09 0.26 -19.41
C LEU A 188 -0.89 1.15 -19.08
N MET A 189 -0.98 2.44 -19.35
CA MET A 189 0.06 3.41 -18.98
C MET A 189 0.23 3.48 -17.46
N LEU A 190 -0.88 3.55 -16.71
CA LEU A 190 -0.85 3.58 -15.24
C LEU A 190 -0.30 2.28 -14.63
N LEU A 191 -0.60 1.12 -15.22
CA LEU A 191 0.00 -0.16 -14.84
C LEU A 191 1.51 -0.16 -15.09
N ALA A 192 1.97 0.37 -16.22
CA ALA A 192 3.39 0.47 -16.54
C ALA A 192 4.12 1.41 -15.57
N VAL A 193 3.56 2.60 -15.30
CA VAL A 193 4.11 3.57 -14.32
C VAL A 193 4.16 2.96 -12.91
N SER A 194 3.08 2.31 -12.48
CA SER A 194 3.02 1.64 -11.18
C SER A 194 4.04 0.51 -11.07
N SER A 195 4.22 -0.27 -12.14
CA SER A 195 5.22 -1.33 -12.22
C SER A 195 6.65 -0.78 -12.15
N ALA A 196 6.92 0.29 -12.89
CA ALA A 196 8.22 0.95 -12.86
C ALA A 196 8.54 1.51 -11.47
N LEU A 197 7.56 2.13 -10.80
CA LEU A 197 7.70 2.60 -9.42
C LEU A 197 7.98 1.45 -8.44
N GLY A 198 7.24 0.34 -8.55
CA GLY A 198 7.45 -0.86 -7.75
C GLY A 198 8.82 -1.49 -7.95
N ALA A 199 9.24 -1.65 -9.20
CA ALA A 199 10.57 -2.16 -9.54
C ALA A 199 11.67 -1.23 -9.02
N TRP A 200 11.53 0.09 -9.19
CA TRP A 200 12.48 1.08 -8.67
C TRP A 200 12.60 1.02 -7.14
N LEU A 201 11.48 0.96 -6.41
CA LEU A 201 11.49 0.83 -4.95
C LEU A 201 12.13 -0.50 -4.50
N LEU A 202 11.83 -1.61 -5.18
CA LEU A 202 12.47 -2.89 -4.89
C LEU A 202 13.99 -2.83 -5.11
N LEU A 203 14.44 -2.28 -6.23
CA LEU A 203 15.86 -2.22 -6.57
C LEU A 203 16.62 -1.28 -5.63
N ARG A 204 16.04 -0.12 -5.29
CA ARG A 204 16.67 0.88 -4.41
C ARG A 204 16.61 0.52 -2.93
N ARG A 205 15.51 -0.06 -2.46
CA ARG A 205 15.24 -0.26 -1.02
C ARG A 205 15.18 -1.73 -0.61
N GLY A 206 14.99 -2.66 -1.54
CA GLY A 206 14.79 -4.08 -1.24
C GLY A 206 13.44 -4.37 -0.59
N ASP A 207 12.43 -3.54 -0.85
CA ASP A 207 11.13 -3.63 -0.20
C ASP A 207 10.20 -4.61 -0.92
N LEU A 208 10.29 -5.89 -0.53
CA LEU A 208 9.46 -6.96 -1.08
C LEU A 208 7.99 -6.86 -0.66
N ALA A 209 7.72 -6.27 0.51
CA ALA A 209 6.36 -6.14 1.03
C ALA A 209 5.56 -5.13 0.22
N TYR A 210 6.17 -3.97 -0.08
CA TYR A 210 5.59 -2.99 -1.00
C TYR A 210 5.26 -3.65 -2.36
N LEU A 211 6.20 -4.41 -2.92
CA LEU A 211 6.02 -5.01 -4.23
C LEU A 211 4.92 -6.09 -4.26
N ALA A 212 4.82 -6.88 -3.19
CA ALA A 212 3.77 -7.90 -3.06
C ALA A 212 2.36 -7.29 -3.09
N VAL A 213 2.20 -6.07 -2.57
CA VAL A 213 0.91 -5.36 -2.62
C VAL A 213 0.55 -4.93 -4.05
N LEU A 214 1.52 -4.47 -4.84
CA LEU A 214 1.29 -4.14 -6.25
C LEU A 214 0.88 -5.40 -7.03
N VAL A 215 1.55 -6.53 -6.79
CA VAL A 215 1.20 -7.82 -7.40
C VAL A 215 -0.24 -8.22 -7.02
N TRP A 216 -0.60 -8.14 -5.74
CA TRP A 216 -1.96 -8.39 -5.25
C TRP A 216 -3.00 -7.52 -5.96
N ALA A 217 -2.74 -6.21 -6.06
CA ALA A 217 -3.64 -5.29 -6.75
C ALA A 217 -3.77 -5.59 -8.24
N PHE A 218 -2.68 -5.88 -8.94
CA PHE A 218 -2.70 -6.18 -10.37
C PHE A 218 -3.40 -7.51 -10.69
N ILE A 219 -3.24 -8.52 -9.84
CA ILE A 219 -4.05 -9.75 -9.92
C ILE A 219 -5.53 -9.40 -9.75
N GLY A 220 -5.86 -8.49 -8.84
CA GLY A 220 -7.20 -7.96 -8.66
C GLY A 220 -7.78 -7.25 -9.89
N ILE A 221 -6.97 -6.44 -10.56
CA ILE A 221 -7.35 -5.77 -11.82
C ILE A 221 -7.57 -6.83 -12.90
N TRP A 222 -6.63 -7.77 -13.08
CA TRP A 222 -6.80 -8.88 -14.01
C TRP A 222 -8.08 -9.65 -13.74
N ALA A 223 -8.34 -10.05 -12.49
CA ALA A 223 -9.55 -10.79 -12.13
C ALA A 223 -10.84 -10.02 -12.48
N LYS A 224 -10.89 -8.71 -12.20
CA LYS A 224 -12.04 -7.87 -12.57
C LYS A 224 -12.22 -7.77 -14.08
N GLN A 225 -11.13 -7.54 -14.81
CA GLN A 225 -11.19 -7.33 -16.26
C GLN A 225 -11.32 -8.64 -17.06
N SER A 226 -10.96 -9.79 -16.48
CA SER A 226 -11.16 -11.14 -17.04
C SER A 226 -12.51 -11.76 -16.69
N GLY A 227 -13.06 -11.46 -15.51
CA GLY A 227 -14.32 -12.02 -15.02
C GLY A 227 -15.55 -11.61 -15.85
N VAL A 228 -15.44 -10.56 -16.66
CA VAL A 228 -16.50 -10.14 -17.59
C VAL A 228 -16.65 -11.09 -18.79
N SER A 229 -15.75 -12.06 -18.97
CA SER A 229 -15.91 -13.10 -20.01
C SER A 229 -16.68 -14.34 -19.56
N GLY A 230 -17.13 -14.45 -18.29
CA GLY A 230 -17.68 -15.71 -17.75
C GLY A 230 -18.97 -15.64 -16.94
N THR A 231 -19.19 -14.63 -16.10
CA THR A 231 -20.38 -14.57 -15.22
C THR A 231 -20.59 -13.13 -14.75
N SER A 232 -21.80 -12.61 -14.93
CA SER A 232 -22.27 -11.24 -14.61
C SER A 232 -22.25 -10.25 -15.78
N ALA A 233 -23.18 -10.45 -16.72
CA ALA A 233 -23.66 -9.42 -17.65
C ALA A 233 -24.42 -8.25 -16.97
N ALA A 234 -24.50 -8.23 -15.63
CA ALA A 234 -25.33 -7.29 -14.88
C ALA A 234 -24.73 -5.89 -14.71
N SER A 235 -23.43 -5.69 -14.92
CA SER A 235 -22.76 -4.38 -14.76
C SER A 235 -22.53 -3.62 -16.08
N GLY A 236 -22.94 -4.18 -17.23
CA GLY A 236 -22.97 -3.49 -18.53
C GLY A 236 -21.65 -2.95 -19.06
N THR A 237 -20.51 -3.18 -18.40
CA THR A 237 -19.19 -2.67 -18.82
C THR A 237 -18.38 -3.84 -19.37
N PRO A 238 -18.16 -3.95 -20.69
CA PRO A 238 -17.34 -5.01 -21.26
C PRO A 238 -15.94 -4.98 -20.62
N GLY A 239 -15.47 -6.13 -20.14
CA GLY A 239 -14.07 -6.29 -19.75
C GLY A 239 -13.18 -6.00 -20.95
N VAL A 240 -12.05 -5.34 -20.72
CA VAL A 240 -11.13 -4.98 -21.80
C VAL A 240 -9.98 -5.99 -21.81
N PRO A 241 -9.91 -6.93 -22.79
CA PRO A 241 -8.91 -8.00 -22.77
C PRO A 241 -7.48 -7.48 -22.67
N SER A 242 -7.17 -6.37 -23.34
CA SER A 242 -5.84 -5.75 -23.28
C SER A 242 -5.46 -5.31 -21.87
N VAL A 243 -6.39 -4.74 -21.09
CA VAL A 243 -6.14 -4.37 -19.69
C VAL A 243 -5.96 -5.60 -18.83
N ALA A 244 -6.77 -6.65 -19.03
CA ALA A 244 -6.63 -7.90 -18.29
C ALA A 244 -5.24 -8.52 -18.52
N TYR A 245 -4.83 -8.72 -19.77
CA TYR A 245 -3.51 -9.28 -20.09
C TYR A 245 -2.37 -8.36 -19.63
N GLY A 246 -2.53 -7.03 -19.76
CA GLY A 246 -1.56 -6.06 -19.27
C GLY A 246 -1.36 -6.14 -17.76
N ALA A 247 -2.45 -6.26 -16.99
CA ALA A 247 -2.39 -6.41 -15.54
C ALA A 247 -1.73 -7.74 -15.13
N LEU A 248 -2.07 -8.84 -15.80
CA LEU A 248 -1.46 -10.15 -15.54
C LEU A 248 0.04 -10.14 -15.87
N ALA A 249 0.42 -9.57 -17.01
CA ALA A 249 1.82 -9.44 -17.41
C ALA A 249 2.62 -8.59 -16.41
N ALA A 250 2.07 -7.44 -16.01
CA ALA A 250 2.66 -6.59 -14.99
C ALA A 250 2.85 -7.34 -13.66
N ALA A 251 1.82 -8.06 -13.19
CA ALA A 251 1.91 -8.88 -11.97
C ALA A 251 3.01 -9.95 -12.08
N GLY A 252 3.08 -10.66 -13.21
CA GLY A 252 4.07 -11.69 -13.47
C GLY A 252 5.50 -11.14 -13.48
N VAL A 253 5.73 -10.00 -14.15
CA VAL A 253 7.05 -9.34 -14.18
C VAL A 253 7.49 -8.92 -12.79
N LEU A 254 6.60 -8.29 -12.00
CA LEU A 254 6.94 -7.88 -10.64
C LEU A 254 7.16 -9.08 -9.71
N ALA A 255 6.38 -10.14 -9.85
CA ALA A 255 6.58 -11.37 -9.08
C ALA A 255 7.92 -12.04 -9.41
N ALA A 256 8.28 -12.13 -10.69
CA ALA A 256 9.58 -12.65 -11.11
C ALA A 256 10.74 -11.80 -10.56
N LEU A 257 10.60 -10.48 -10.58
CA LEU A 257 11.58 -9.56 -10.01
C LEU A 257 11.72 -9.73 -8.48
N ALA A 258 10.60 -9.94 -7.77
CA ALA A 258 10.59 -10.22 -6.34
C ALA A 258 11.35 -11.52 -6.02
N VAL A 259 11.08 -12.59 -6.77
CA VAL A 259 11.76 -13.90 -6.61
C VAL A 259 13.25 -13.77 -6.89
N TRP A 260 13.62 -13.13 -8.01
CA TRP A 260 15.02 -12.89 -8.35
C TRP A 260 15.75 -12.15 -7.22
N ARG A 261 15.16 -11.06 -6.71
CA ARG A 261 15.74 -10.27 -5.63
C ARG A 261 15.88 -11.04 -4.32
N ALA A 262 14.88 -11.87 -3.99
CA ALA A 262 14.91 -12.72 -2.80
C ALA A 262 16.01 -13.80 -2.88
N VAL A 263 16.24 -14.38 -4.07
CA VAL A 263 17.30 -15.37 -4.30
C VAL A 263 18.69 -14.72 -4.28
N ASP A 264 18.86 -13.60 -4.97
CA ASP A 264 20.13 -12.86 -5.03
C ASP A 264 20.56 -12.34 -3.64
N GLY A 265 19.59 -11.85 -2.86
CA GLY A 265 19.82 -11.45 -1.47
C GLY A 265 20.34 -12.58 -0.58
N ARG A 266 19.93 -13.84 -0.84
CA ARG A 266 20.44 -15.02 -0.10
C ARG A 266 21.88 -15.37 -0.50
N ARG A 267 22.22 -15.24 -1.79
CA ARG A 267 23.57 -15.51 -2.31
C ARG A 267 24.63 -14.51 -1.81
N SER A 268 24.21 -13.28 -1.54
CA SER A 268 25.09 -12.21 -1.04
C SER A 268 25.30 -12.21 0.48
N GLY A 269 24.60 -13.09 1.22
CA GLY A 269 24.68 -13.19 2.69
C GLY A 269 25.97 -13.88 3.20
N PRO A 270 26.16 -13.98 4.53
CA PRO A 270 27.38 -14.54 5.15
C PRO A 270 27.77 -15.93 4.63
N ALA A 271 26.77 -16.78 4.34
CA ALA A 271 26.97 -18.11 3.77
C ALA A 271 27.60 -18.10 2.36
N GLY A 272 27.32 -17.08 1.53
CA GLY A 272 27.94 -16.93 0.20
C GLY A 272 29.33 -16.31 0.23
N ARG A 273 29.67 -15.58 1.30
CA ARG A 273 31.03 -15.05 1.52
C ARG A 273 32.00 -16.15 1.95
N GLY A 274 31.56 -17.11 2.77
CA GLY A 274 32.37 -18.27 3.17
C GLY A 274 32.77 -19.16 1.98
N ALA A 275 31.90 -19.30 0.97
CA ALA A 275 32.20 -20.08 -0.23
C ALA A 275 33.22 -19.38 -1.17
N ARG A 276 33.36 -18.04 -1.11
CA ARG A 276 34.33 -17.29 -1.92
C ARG A 276 35.71 -17.16 -1.28
N SER A 277 35.87 -17.38 0.03
CA SER A 277 37.19 -17.33 0.69
C SER A 277 37.92 -18.67 0.73
N LEU A 278 37.32 -19.74 0.17
CA LEU A 278 37.93 -21.07 0.06
C LEU A 278 38.41 -21.40 -1.36
N ALA A 279 38.40 -20.43 -2.28
CA ALA A 279 39.10 -20.58 -3.55
C ALA A 279 40.61 -20.53 -3.27
N PRO A 280 41.38 -21.62 -3.48
CA PRO A 280 42.82 -21.57 -3.36
C PRO A 280 43.34 -20.61 -4.43
N GLY A 281 44.22 -19.69 -4.05
CA GLY A 281 45.01 -18.94 -5.02
C GLY A 281 45.83 -19.93 -5.85
N THR A 282 45.54 -19.97 -7.14
CA THR A 282 46.45 -20.46 -8.19
C THR A 282 46.91 -19.27 -9.00
#